data_AF-A0A831LCK7-F1
#
_entry.id   AF-A0A831LCK7-F1
#
_cell.length_a   1.000
_cell.length_b   1.000
_cell.length_c   1.000
_cell.angle_alpha   90.00
_cell.angle_beta   90.00
_cell.angle_gamma   90.00
#
_symmetry.space_group_name_H-M   'P 1'
#
loop_
_entity.id
_entity.type
_entity.pdbx_description
1 polymer ?
#
loop_
_entity_poly.entity_id
_entity_poly.type
_entity_poly.pdbx_seq_one_letter_code
_entity_poly.pdbx_strand_id
1 'polypeptide(L)'
;MISATVAQEHTMDLITKIRNLLTGGEKWAGDRDQGRCIDIIMDTASLPPAAREKAAAAPDPHYIASLEECLRVWSGLSAHTKKETLLPAVAEAASAYPHDALTRMMANFERKTADMQKRYRDRLLVAVHREIFDTHHRLMTMAREPPTLWRAPRVRDGFSNYCTMAAAACRAQAAAKDPALLSLTYLLAGFAMYVEDGPGHPVGTPFPGGLEVSRDGWTTYCPVREHADDVPFSICPFCPALQSAGVHLIRDPGEKKMVEQKEYIRNYFTNFKG
;
A
#
# COMPACT_ATOMS: atom_id res chain seq x y z
N MET A 1 5.65 28.04 -42.84
CA MET A 1 4.40 27.99 -42.06
C MET A 1 3.89 26.56 -42.11
N ILE A 2 4.38 25.70 -41.21
CA ILE A 2 3.88 24.32 -41.08
C ILE A 2 2.72 24.39 -40.09
N SER A 3 1.55 24.04 -40.60
CA SER A 3 0.23 24.31 -40.03
C SER A 3 0.00 23.61 -38.69
N ALA A 4 -0.67 24.31 -37.76
CA ALA A 4 -1.07 23.84 -36.44
C ALA A 4 -1.90 22.54 -36.45
N THR A 5 -2.42 22.14 -37.61
CA THR A 5 -3.14 20.88 -37.85
C THR A 5 -2.27 19.63 -37.66
N VAL A 6 -0.97 19.67 -38.01
CA VAL A 6 -0.09 18.48 -37.92
C VAL A 6 0.27 18.13 -36.47
N ALA A 7 0.32 19.12 -35.58
CA ALA A 7 0.57 18.92 -34.16
C ALA A 7 -0.66 18.35 -33.41
N GLN A 8 -1.88 18.69 -33.85
CA GLN A 8 -3.12 18.12 -33.31
C GLN A 8 -3.34 16.66 -33.72
N GLU A 9 -2.99 16.29 -34.96
CA GLU A 9 -3.09 14.90 -35.43
C GLU A 9 -2.13 13.95 -34.69
N HIS A 10 -0.89 14.37 -34.41
CA HIS A 10 0.07 13.56 -33.65
C HIS A 10 -0.32 13.37 -32.17
N THR A 11 -0.99 14.35 -31.56
CA THR A 11 -1.41 14.27 -30.15
C THR A 11 -2.65 13.39 -29.98
N MET A 12 -3.56 13.40 -30.96
CA MET A 12 -4.70 12.48 -31.04
C MET A 12 -4.29 11.03 -31.28
N ASP A 13 -3.23 10.79 -32.08
CA ASP A 13 -2.67 9.46 -32.35
C ASP A 13 -2.05 8.83 -31.08
N LEU A 14 -1.34 9.62 -30.26
CA LEU A 14 -0.75 9.13 -29.02
C LEU A 14 -1.81 8.77 -27.96
N ILE A 15 -2.84 9.60 -27.80
CA ILE A 15 -3.95 9.35 -26.87
C ILE A 15 -4.75 8.11 -27.31
N THR A 16 -4.91 7.89 -28.61
CA THR A 16 -5.62 6.72 -29.16
C THR A 16 -4.79 5.44 -29.01
N LYS A 17 -3.46 5.50 -29.19
CA LYS A 17 -2.53 4.40 -28.91
C LYS A 17 -2.50 4.03 -27.42
N ILE A 18 -2.48 5.02 -26.53
CA ILE A 18 -2.58 4.79 -25.08
C ILE A 18 -3.91 4.13 -24.72
N ARG A 19 -5.03 4.59 -25.31
CA ARG A 19 -6.35 3.98 -25.09
C ARG A 19 -6.39 2.52 -25.54
N ASN A 20 -5.82 2.18 -26.71
CA ASN A 20 -5.80 0.81 -27.23
C ASN A 20 -4.86 -0.13 -26.45
N LEU A 21 -3.78 0.41 -25.87
CA LEU A 21 -2.89 -0.32 -24.95
C LEU A 21 -3.56 -0.61 -23.60
N LEU A 22 -4.43 0.30 -23.13
CA LEU A 22 -5.19 0.15 -21.88
C LEU A 22 -6.41 -0.78 -22.02
N THR A 23 -6.96 -0.93 -23.24
CA THR A 23 -8.15 -1.79 -23.50
C THR A 23 -7.83 -3.21 -23.99
N GLY A 24 -6.56 -3.62 -23.98
CA GLY A 24 -6.17 -5.03 -24.18
C GLY A 24 -6.26 -5.54 -25.62
N GLY A 25 -6.02 -4.69 -26.62
CA GLY A 25 -6.22 -5.02 -28.04
C GLY A 25 -5.15 -5.88 -28.73
N GLU A 26 -3.95 -6.07 -28.17
CA GLU A 26 -2.91 -6.87 -28.82
C GLU A 26 -2.45 -8.03 -27.92
N LYS A 27 -2.97 -9.22 -28.22
CA LYS A 27 -2.50 -10.49 -27.65
C LYS A 27 -1.09 -10.78 -28.15
N TRP A 28 -0.08 -10.56 -27.32
CA TRP A 28 1.26 -11.07 -27.56
C TRP A 28 1.29 -12.59 -27.34
N ALA A 29 1.78 -13.31 -28.35
CA ALA A 29 1.95 -14.76 -28.34
C ALA A 29 3.02 -15.14 -27.32
N GLY A 30 2.58 -15.52 -26.12
CA GLY A 30 3.41 -15.88 -24.98
C GLY A 30 2.66 -15.78 -23.64
N ASP A 31 1.52 -15.09 -23.63
CA ASP A 31 0.84 -14.70 -22.41
C ASP A 31 -0.21 -15.69 -21.91
N ARG A 32 0.22 -16.91 -21.55
CA ARG A 32 -0.69 -17.94 -21.00
C ARG A 32 -0.64 -18.09 -19.48
N ASP A 33 0.08 -17.23 -18.76
CA ASP A 33 0.23 -17.39 -17.30
C ASP A 33 0.15 -16.09 -16.46
N GLN A 34 -0.10 -14.91 -17.07
CA GLN A 34 -0.20 -13.65 -16.31
C GLN A 34 -1.51 -13.50 -15.50
N GLY A 35 -2.47 -14.41 -15.66
CA GLY A 35 -3.74 -14.39 -14.93
C GLY A 35 -3.68 -14.74 -13.43
N ARG A 36 -2.48 -14.98 -12.87
CA ARG A 36 -2.27 -15.29 -11.44
C ARG A 36 -1.37 -14.28 -10.71
N CYS A 37 -0.93 -13.21 -11.37
CA CYS A 37 0.21 -12.43 -10.89
C CYS A 37 -0.14 -11.06 -10.29
N ILE A 38 -1.42 -10.75 -10.08
CA ILE A 38 -1.87 -9.48 -9.46
C ILE A 38 -1.94 -9.60 -7.91
N ASP A 39 -1.85 -10.81 -7.35
CA ASP A 39 -2.25 -11.09 -5.96
C ASP A 39 -1.20 -10.89 -4.86
N ILE A 40 -0.08 -10.17 -5.09
CA ILE A 40 1.08 -10.34 -4.20
C ILE A 40 1.76 -9.06 -3.75
N ILE A 41 0.99 -8.11 -3.21
CA ILE A 41 1.56 -7.04 -2.38
C ILE A 41 0.63 -6.84 -1.19
N MET A 42 1.06 -7.41 -0.07
CA MET A 42 0.38 -7.39 1.23
C MET A 42 -1.05 -7.93 1.22
N ASP A 43 -1.17 -9.16 0.76
CA ASP A 43 -2.26 -10.01 1.17
C ASP A 43 -1.95 -10.57 2.58
N THR A 44 -2.19 -9.75 3.59
CA THR A 44 -2.31 -10.26 4.96
C THR A 44 -3.59 -11.07 5.15
N ALA A 45 -4.50 -11.06 4.17
CA ALA A 45 -5.68 -11.89 4.12
C ALA A 45 -5.60 -12.91 2.98
N SER A 46 -4.48 -13.66 2.84
CA SER A 46 -4.41 -14.89 2.01
C SER A 46 -5.27 -15.99 2.61
N LEU A 47 -6.55 -15.68 2.69
CA LEU A 47 -7.68 -16.53 2.57
C LEU A 47 -7.65 -17.03 1.12
N PRO A 48 -7.54 -18.35 0.88
CA PRO A 48 -7.70 -18.87 -0.48
C PRO A 48 -9.03 -18.38 -1.07
N PRO A 49 -9.23 -18.39 -2.40
CA PRO A 49 -10.49 -17.99 -3.03
C PRO A 49 -11.74 -18.68 -2.41
N ALA A 50 -11.56 -19.88 -1.84
CA ALA A 50 -12.58 -20.62 -1.08
C ALA A 50 -13.00 -20.00 0.27
N ALA A 51 -12.32 -18.97 0.74
CA ALA A 51 -12.69 -18.19 1.92
C ALA A 51 -13.46 -16.91 1.57
N ARG A 52 -13.75 -16.66 0.27
CA ARG A 52 -14.79 -15.73 -0.17
C ARG A 52 -16.19 -16.11 0.37
N GLU A 53 -16.39 -17.35 0.84
CA GLU A 53 -17.64 -17.85 1.44
C GLU A 53 -17.57 -18.23 2.93
N LYS A 54 -16.40 -18.17 3.59
CA LYS A 54 -16.26 -18.54 5.02
C LYS A 54 -16.24 -17.35 5.97
N ALA A 55 -17.12 -16.36 5.75
CA ALA A 55 -17.37 -15.29 6.70
C ALA A 55 -18.14 -15.75 7.98
N ALA A 56 -18.31 -17.05 8.20
CA ALA A 56 -19.14 -17.61 9.27
C ALA A 56 -18.53 -18.81 10.01
N ALA A 57 -17.24 -19.11 9.82
CA ALA A 57 -16.60 -20.16 10.61
C ALA A 57 -16.31 -19.64 12.03
N ALA A 58 -16.69 -20.42 13.04
CA ALA A 58 -16.33 -20.12 14.42
C ALA A 58 -14.80 -20.03 14.57
N PRO A 59 -14.27 -19.12 15.42
CA PRO A 59 -12.84 -19.04 15.65
C PRO A 59 -12.31 -20.37 16.23
N ASP A 60 -11.09 -20.73 15.86
CA ASP A 60 -10.42 -21.88 16.48
C ASP A 60 -10.19 -21.57 17.97
N PRO A 61 -10.57 -22.47 18.90
CA PRO A 61 -10.35 -22.28 20.34
C PRO A 61 -8.92 -21.88 20.72
N HIS A 62 -7.92 -22.33 19.95
CA HIS A 62 -6.52 -21.98 20.20
C HIS A 62 -6.21 -20.49 19.98
N TYR A 63 -6.98 -19.80 19.13
CA TYR A 63 -6.76 -18.39 18.76
C TYR A 63 -7.74 -17.41 19.43
N ILE A 64 -8.68 -17.88 20.27
CA ILE A 64 -9.69 -17.02 20.89
C ILE A 64 -9.05 -15.88 21.69
N ALA A 65 -8.08 -16.18 22.56
CA ALA A 65 -7.44 -15.16 23.39
C ALA A 65 -6.69 -14.11 22.55
N SER A 66 -5.99 -14.56 21.49
CA SER A 66 -5.31 -13.67 20.54
C SER A 66 -6.31 -12.78 19.79
N LEU A 67 -7.45 -13.35 19.37
CA LEU A 67 -8.52 -12.62 18.72
C LEU A 67 -9.12 -11.56 19.65
N GLU A 68 -9.46 -11.92 20.88
CA GLU A 68 -10.01 -10.99 21.88
C GLU A 68 -9.09 -9.79 22.10
N GLU A 69 -7.79 -10.05 22.23
CA GLU A 69 -6.78 -9.01 22.38
C GLU A 69 -6.70 -8.11 21.13
N CYS A 70 -6.69 -8.68 19.93
CA CYS A 70 -6.74 -7.90 18.69
C CYS A 70 -7.99 -7.01 18.65
N LEU A 71 -9.17 -7.55 18.98
CA LEU A 71 -10.42 -6.78 18.97
C LEU A 71 -10.43 -5.65 19.99
N ARG A 72 -9.86 -5.89 21.19
CA ARG A 72 -9.69 -4.88 22.23
C ARG A 72 -8.81 -3.73 21.75
N VAL A 73 -7.66 -4.05 21.14
CA VAL A 73 -6.74 -3.06 20.56
C VAL A 73 -7.45 -2.21 19.50
N TRP A 74 -8.08 -2.83 18.51
CA TRP A 74 -8.73 -2.09 17.42
C TRP A 74 -9.92 -1.24 17.89
N SER A 75 -10.69 -1.74 18.87
CA SER A 75 -11.75 -0.93 19.49
C SER A 75 -11.18 0.28 20.22
N GLY A 76 -10.09 0.11 20.99
CA GLY A 76 -9.43 1.21 21.68
C GLY A 76 -8.90 2.27 20.73
N LEU A 77 -8.19 1.85 19.66
CA LEU A 77 -7.63 2.75 18.67
C LEU A 77 -8.69 3.56 17.94
N SER A 78 -9.84 2.96 17.62
CA SER A 78 -10.92 3.63 16.84
C SER A 78 -11.46 4.94 17.44
N ALA A 79 -11.28 5.15 18.76
CA ALA A 79 -11.73 6.35 19.46
C ALA A 79 -10.79 7.55 19.31
N HIS A 80 -9.56 7.35 18.78
CA HIS A 80 -8.57 8.42 18.66
C HIS A 80 -8.85 9.35 17.47
N THR A 81 -8.88 10.64 17.75
CA THR A 81 -9.07 11.70 16.74
C THR A 81 -7.85 12.62 16.60
N LYS A 82 -6.85 12.47 17.47
CA LYS A 82 -5.61 13.26 17.49
C LYS A 82 -4.39 12.35 17.39
N LYS A 83 -3.40 12.75 16.59
CA LYS A 83 -2.16 11.98 16.40
C LYS A 83 -1.33 11.87 17.66
N GLU A 84 -1.33 12.93 18.46
CA GLU A 84 -0.64 13.00 19.76
C GLU A 84 -1.07 11.88 20.71
N THR A 85 -2.35 11.49 20.70
CA THR A 85 -2.84 10.37 21.52
C THR A 85 -2.81 9.04 20.79
N LEU A 86 -2.92 9.04 19.45
CA LEU A 86 -2.88 7.83 18.65
C LEU A 86 -1.48 7.19 18.62
N LEU A 87 -0.44 7.99 18.43
CA LEU A 87 0.95 7.54 18.34
C LEU A 87 1.37 6.65 19.54
N PRO A 88 1.26 7.10 20.80
CA PRO A 88 1.63 6.26 21.94
C PRO A 88 0.74 5.01 22.05
N ALA A 89 -0.55 5.10 21.72
CA ALA A 89 -1.45 3.94 21.77
C ALA A 89 -1.08 2.86 20.73
N VAL A 90 -0.71 3.25 19.52
CA VAL A 90 -0.22 2.32 18.49
C VAL A 90 1.13 1.72 18.88
N ALA A 91 2.03 2.52 19.46
CA ALA A 91 3.33 2.05 19.93
C ALA A 91 3.20 1.04 21.08
N GLU A 92 2.34 1.31 22.06
CA GLU A 92 2.03 0.39 23.14
C GLU A 92 1.49 -0.95 22.58
N ALA A 93 0.49 -0.88 21.71
CA ALA A 93 -0.09 -2.06 21.07
C ALA A 93 0.95 -2.87 20.27
N ALA A 94 1.81 -2.21 19.49
CA ALA A 94 2.86 -2.88 18.72
C ALA A 94 3.96 -3.48 19.62
N SER A 95 4.27 -2.84 20.76
CA SER A 95 5.29 -3.32 21.70
C SER A 95 4.87 -4.56 22.51
N ALA A 96 3.56 -4.84 22.58
CA ALA A 96 3.02 -6.02 23.25
C ALA A 96 3.26 -7.33 22.48
N TYR A 97 3.68 -7.26 21.21
CA TYR A 97 3.98 -8.43 20.41
C TYR A 97 5.33 -9.05 20.79
N PRO A 98 5.50 -10.38 20.63
CA PRO A 98 6.77 -11.06 20.85
C PRO A 98 7.92 -10.44 20.04
N HIS A 99 9.13 -10.43 20.61
CA HIS A 99 10.31 -9.83 19.98
C HIS A 99 10.65 -10.43 18.59
N ASP A 100 10.28 -11.68 18.33
CA ASP A 100 10.50 -12.37 17.07
C ASP A 100 9.37 -12.17 16.04
N ALA A 101 8.31 -11.42 16.38
CA ALA A 101 7.13 -11.25 15.53
C ALA A 101 7.47 -10.64 14.16
N LEU A 102 8.32 -9.61 14.12
CA LEU A 102 8.74 -8.97 12.87
C LEU A 102 9.53 -9.93 11.98
N THR A 103 10.42 -10.73 12.57
CA THR A 103 11.17 -11.77 11.86
C THR A 103 10.25 -12.85 11.32
N ARG A 104 9.22 -13.26 12.09
CA ARG A 104 8.19 -14.20 11.63
C ARG A 104 7.38 -13.63 10.47
N MET A 105 7.01 -12.35 10.51
CA MET A 105 6.33 -11.67 9.40
C MET A 105 7.17 -11.71 8.13
N MET A 106 8.46 -11.35 8.22
CA MET A 106 9.37 -11.37 7.08
C MET A 106 9.57 -12.78 6.52
N ALA A 107 9.82 -13.77 7.39
CA ALA A 107 10.00 -15.16 6.98
C ALA A 107 8.74 -15.73 6.31
N ASN A 108 7.54 -15.37 6.80
CA ASN A 108 6.28 -15.75 6.16
C ASN A 108 6.18 -15.16 4.75
N PHE A 109 6.56 -13.90 4.57
CA PHE A 109 6.54 -13.23 3.28
C PHE A 109 7.56 -13.83 2.29
N GLU A 110 8.79 -14.09 2.74
CA GLU A 110 9.82 -14.73 1.92
C GLU A 110 9.40 -16.10 1.38
N ARG A 111 8.69 -16.90 2.19
CA ARG A 111 8.14 -18.19 1.76
C ARG A 111 7.02 -18.03 0.74
N LYS A 112 6.09 -17.08 0.94
CA LYS A 112 5.00 -16.80 0.00
C LYS A 112 5.50 -16.31 -1.36
N THR A 113 6.66 -15.68 -1.40
CA THR A 113 7.25 -15.09 -2.60
C THR A 113 8.36 -15.93 -3.23
N ALA A 114 8.56 -17.17 -2.77
CA ALA A 114 9.66 -18.03 -3.20
C ALA A 114 9.67 -18.30 -4.72
N ASP A 115 8.48 -18.47 -5.31
CA ASP A 115 8.33 -18.86 -6.73
C ASP A 115 8.30 -17.66 -7.70
N MET A 116 8.49 -16.44 -7.19
CA MET A 116 8.49 -15.24 -8.02
C MET A 116 9.76 -15.08 -8.85
N GLN A 117 9.66 -14.32 -9.94
CA GLN A 117 10.83 -13.89 -10.70
C GLN A 117 11.84 -13.17 -9.80
N LYS A 118 13.06 -13.69 -9.73
CA LYS A 118 14.12 -13.23 -8.82
C LYS A 118 14.29 -11.71 -8.76
N ARG A 119 14.39 -11.04 -9.91
CA ARG A 119 14.61 -9.58 -9.96
C ARG A 119 13.47 -8.79 -9.31
N TYR A 120 12.23 -9.20 -9.56
CA TYR A 120 11.05 -8.58 -8.95
C TYR A 120 10.99 -8.90 -7.45
N ARG A 121 11.18 -10.17 -7.10
CA ARG A 121 11.22 -10.67 -5.72
C ARG A 121 12.22 -9.89 -4.87
N ASP A 122 13.46 -9.76 -5.31
CA ASP A 122 14.52 -9.09 -4.55
C ASP A 122 14.16 -7.64 -4.23
N ARG A 123 13.58 -6.92 -5.20
CA ARG A 123 13.08 -5.55 -4.97
C ARG A 123 11.90 -5.51 -3.99
N LEU A 124 10.98 -6.46 -4.12
CA LEU A 124 9.82 -6.56 -3.24
C LEU A 124 10.20 -6.89 -1.80
N LEU A 125 11.19 -7.77 -1.60
CA LEU A 125 11.72 -8.09 -0.27
C LEU A 125 12.35 -6.87 0.40
N VAL A 126 13.08 -6.04 -0.34
CA VAL A 126 13.60 -4.76 0.18
C VAL A 126 12.46 -3.83 0.60
N ALA A 127 11.41 -3.72 -0.21
CA ALA A 127 10.26 -2.88 0.11
C ALA A 127 9.52 -3.37 1.37
N VAL A 128 9.26 -4.68 1.48
CA VAL A 128 8.60 -5.27 2.65
C VAL A 128 9.47 -5.22 3.89
N HIS A 129 10.78 -5.36 3.77
CA HIS A 129 11.68 -5.14 4.91
C HIS A 129 11.51 -3.72 5.48
N ARG A 130 11.46 -2.70 4.61
CA ARG A 130 11.21 -1.32 5.04
C ARG A 130 9.83 -1.16 5.67
N GLU A 131 8.83 -1.82 5.09
CA GLU A 131 7.46 -1.78 5.58
C GLU A 131 7.34 -2.38 6.99
N ILE A 132 8.08 -3.45 7.28
CA ILE A 132 8.05 -4.13 8.58
C ILE A 132 9.00 -3.47 9.57
N PHE A 133 10.31 -3.53 9.30
CA PHE A 133 11.34 -3.18 10.28
C PHE A 133 11.52 -1.67 10.39
N ASP A 134 11.65 -0.96 9.27
CA ASP A 134 11.88 0.49 9.33
C ASP A 134 10.64 1.19 9.90
N THR A 135 9.43 0.76 9.53
CA THR A 135 8.19 1.31 10.08
C THR A 135 8.07 1.06 11.57
N HIS A 136 8.35 -0.15 12.05
CA HIS A 136 8.37 -0.43 13.49
C HIS A 136 9.41 0.42 14.22
N HIS A 137 10.62 0.54 13.67
CA HIS A 137 11.66 1.39 14.24
C HIS A 137 11.25 2.86 14.31
N ARG A 138 10.64 3.41 13.24
CA ARG A 138 10.10 4.77 13.23
C ARG A 138 9.00 4.95 14.25
N LEU A 139 8.06 4.01 14.36
CA LEU A 139 6.98 4.03 15.36
C LEU A 139 7.57 4.13 16.78
N MET A 140 8.51 3.25 17.13
CA MET A 140 9.10 3.22 18.48
C MET A 140 9.92 4.48 18.78
N THR A 141 10.67 4.97 17.80
CA THR A 141 11.49 6.19 17.95
C THR A 141 10.60 7.42 18.10
N MET A 142 9.59 7.56 17.24
CA MET A 142 8.66 8.68 17.27
C MET A 142 7.81 8.69 18.54
N ALA A 143 7.43 7.53 19.07
CA ALA A 143 6.70 7.46 20.33
C ALA A 143 7.53 7.91 21.54
N ARG A 144 8.85 7.71 21.50
CA ARG A 144 9.78 8.19 22.53
C ARG A 144 10.07 9.69 22.41
N GLU A 145 10.17 10.17 21.18
CA GLU A 145 10.44 11.57 20.87
C GLU A 145 9.37 12.09 19.88
N PRO A 146 8.15 12.39 20.37
CA PRO A 146 7.08 12.87 19.50
C PRO A 146 7.43 14.22 18.88
N PRO A 147 6.98 14.48 17.64
CA PRO A 147 7.20 15.78 17.02
C PRO A 147 6.49 16.87 17.83
N THR A 148 7.16 18.00 18.01
CA THR A 148 6.59 19.18 18.68
C THR A 148 5.48 19.84 17.87
N LEU A 149 5.49 19.64 16.55
CA LEU A 149 4.48 20.14 15.64
C LEU A 149 4.13 19.09 14.58
N TRP A 150 2.84 18.83 14.42
CA TRP A 150 2.31 18.00 13.35
C TRP A 150 1.84 18.89 12.20
N ARG A 151 2.14 18.51 10.95
CA ARG A 151 1.56 19.18 9.77
C ARG A 151 0.03 19.15 9.81
N ALA A 152 -0.53 17.99 10.15
CA ALA A 152 -1.94 17.78 10.40
C ALA A 152 -2.09 17.06 11.75
N PRO A 153 -2.43 17.77 12.85
CA PRO A 153 -2.49 17.17 14.19
C PRO A 153 -3.69 16.25 14.40
N ARG A 154 -4.74 16.38 13.58
CA ARG A 154 -5.91 15.50 13.59
C ARG A 154 -5.62 14.23 12.80
N VAL A 155 -6.16 13.13 13.28
CA VAL A 155 -6.20 11.88 12.52
C VAL A 155 -7.16 12.09 11.34
N ARG A 156 -6.73 11.68 10.15
CA ARG A 156 -7.54 11.79 8.93
C ARG A 156 -8.82 10.97 9.04
N ASP A 157 -9.87 11.45 8.38
CA ASP A 157 -11.15 10.75 8.27
C ASP A 157 -11.00 9.31 7.74
N GLY A 158 -11.91 8.43 8.18
CA GLY A 158 -11.90 7.02 7.82
C GLY A 158 -11.03 6.12 8.71
N PHE A 159 -10.34 6.67 9.73
CA PHE A 159 -9.54 5.85 10.66
C PHE A 159 -10.38 4.84 11.47
N SER A 160 -11.58 5.24 11.91
CA SER A 160 -12.50 4.30 12.59
C SER A 160 -12.94 3.16 11.66
N ASN A 161 -13.18 3.46 10.38
CA ASN A 161 -13.48 2.44 9.36
C ASN A 161 -12.28 1.52 9.11
N TYR A 162 -11.06 2.06 9.13
CA TYR A 162 -9.83 1.26 9.05
C TYR A 162 -9.72 0.29 10.23
N CYS A 163 -9.95 0.76 11.46
CA CYS A 163 -9.95 -0.08 12.66
C CYS A 163 -11.03 -1.18 12.57
N THR A 164 -12.22 -0.82 12.07
CA THR A 164 -13.31 -1.78 11.84
C THR A 164 -12.92 -2.86 10.83
N MET A 165 -12.27 -2.48 9.72
CA MET A 165 -11.77 -3.41 8.72
C MET A 165 -10.70 -4.34 9.32
N ALA A 166 -9.72 -3.80 10.04
CA ALA A 166 -8.66 -4.60 10.67
C ALA A 166 -9.22 -5.60 11.70
N ALA A 167 -10.19 -5.17 12.51
CA ALA A 167 -10.89 -6.05 13.45
C ALA A 167 -11.67 -7.16 12.72
N ALA A 168 -12.35 -6.83 11.61
CA ALA A 168 -13.07 -7.82 10.80
C ALA A 168 -12.11 -8.84 10.16
N ALA A 169 -10.95 -8.39 9.67
CA ALA A 169 -9.90 -9.25 9.14
C ALA A 169 -9.37 -10.23 10.20
N CYS A 170 -9.14 -9.75 11.43
CA CYS A 170 -8.73 -10.61 12.54
C CYS A 170 -9.77 -11.70 12.84
N ARG A 171 -11.07 -11.36 12.85
CA ARG A 171 -12.15 -12.34 13.03
C ARG A 171 -12.15 -13.39 11.93
N ALA A 172 -12.04 -12.97 10.67
CA ALA A 172 -12.03 -13.88 9.53
C ALA A 172 -10.82 -14.83 9.58
N GLN A 173 -9.66 -14.34 9.99
CA GLN A 173 -8.43 -15.14 10.06
C GLN A 173 -8.42 -16.15 11.21
N ALA A 174 -9.04 -15.80 12.35
CA ALA A 174 -9.03 -16.62 13.56
C ALA A 174 -9.71 -18.00 13.41
N ALA A 175 -10.47 -18.22 12.34
CA ALA A 175 -11.00 -19.54 12.00
C ALA A 175 -9.94 -20.52 11.49
N ALA A 176 -8.78 -20.04 11.05
CA ALA A 176 -7.75 -20.86 10.42
C ALA A 176 -6.34 -20.66 10.99
N LYS A 177 -6.01 -19.45 11.46
CA LYS A 177 -4.67 -19.08 11.89
C LYS A 177 -4.73 -18.01 12.98
N ASP A 178 -3.66 -17.91 13.76
CA ASP A 178 -3.48 -16.84 14.74
C ASP A 178 -3.58 -15.45 14.06
N PRO A 179 -4.52 -14.57 14.49
CA PRO A 179 -4.66 -13.24 13.92
C PRO A 179 -3.59 -12.24 14.39
N ALA A 180 -2.73 -12.59 15.37
CA ALA A 180 -1.75 -11.68 15.94
C ALA A 180 -0.86 -11.01 14.88
N LEU A 181 -0.18 -11.79 14.04
CA LEU A 181 0.73 -11.21 13.03
C LEU A 181 0.00 -10.39 11.97
N LEU A 182 -1.25 -10.75 11.65
CA LEU A 182 -2.12 -9.95 10.77
C LEU A 182 -2.42 -8.58 11.41
N SER A 183 -2.81 -8.60 12.68
CA SER A 183 -3.08 -7.40 13.46
C SER A 183 -1.84 -6.50 13.56
N LEU A 184 -0.65 -7.06 13.80
CA LEU A 184 0.60 -6.31 13.80
C LEU A 184 0.88 -5.65 12.45
N THR A 185 0.64 -6.33 11.33
CA THR A 185 0.78 -5.70 10.00
C THR A 185 -0.13 -4.49 9.84
N TYR A 186 -1.40 -4.59 10.25
CA TYR A 186 -2.30 -3.44 10.20
C TYR A 186 -1.89 -2.35 11.18
N LEU A 187 -1.30 -2.65 12.34
CA LEU A 187 -0.78 -1.60 13.23
C LEU A 187 0.33 -0.78 12.56
N LEU A 188 1.27 -1.46 11.89
CA LEU A 188 2.37 -0.80 11.17
C LEU A 188 1.86 0.02 9.98
N ALA A 189 0.96 -0.53 9.17
CA ALA A 189 0.34 0.19 8.07
C ALA A 189 -0.52 1.38 8.56
N GLY A 190 -1.26 1.19 9.65
CA GLY A 190 -2.07 2.23 10.30
C GLY A 190 -1.21 3.39 10.81
N PHE A 191 -0.07 3.09 11.45
CA PHE A 191 0.92 4.11 11.83
C PHE A 191 1.40 4.90 10.60
N ALA A 192 1.86 4.21 9.55
CA ALA A 192 2.33 4.87 8.33
C ALA A 192 1.24 5.77 7.70
N MET A 193 -0.01 5.31 7.63
CA MET A 193 -1.10 6.03 6.94
C MET A 193 -1.78 7.14 7.75
N TYR A 194 -1.91 6.97 9.07
CA TYR A 194 -2.73 7.84 9.91
C TYR A 194 -1.93 8.66 10.92
N VAL A 195 -0.70 8.24 11.23
CA VAL A 195 0.23 9.01 12.05
C VAL A 195 1.22 9.75 11.14
N GLU A 196 1.92 9.05 10.25
CA GLU A 196 2.92 9.68 9.36
C GLU A 196 2.31 10.39 8.12
N ASP A 197 1.01 10.24 7.86
CA ASP A 197 0.35 10.66 6.59
C ASP A 197 1.01 10.07 5.33
N GLY A 198 1.74 8.97 5.48
CA GLY A 198 2.46 8.29 4.41
C GLY A 198 1.61 7.25 3.66
N PRO A 199 2.12 6.74 2.54
CA PRO A 199 1.47 5.65 1.82
C PRO A 199 1.47 4.36 2.65
N GLY A 200 0.48 3.48 2.43
CA GLY A 200 0.42 2.17 3.09
C GLY A 200 1.64 1.29 2.76
N HIS A 201 2.15 1.38 1.53
CA HIS A 201 3.41 0.77 1.12
C HIS A 201 4.50 1.82 0.94
N PRO A 202 5.76 1.54 1.33
CA PRO A 202 6.87 2.47 1.14
C PRO A 202 7.05 2.91 -0.32
N VAL A 203 7.57 4.12 -0.52
CA VAL A 203 7.96 4.60 -1.86
C VAL A 203 9.01 3.67 -2.47
N GLY A 204 8.86 3.34 -3.76
CA GLY A 204 9.67 2.39 -4.49
C GLY A 204 9.20 0.93 -4.37
N THR A 205 8.11 0.65 -3.63
CA THR A 205 7.48 -0.67 -3.63
C THR A 205 7.06 -1.04 -5.05
N PRO A 206 7.63 -2.11 -5.63
CA PRO A 206 7.32 -2.50 -7.00
C PRO A 206 5.94 -3.16 -7.05
N PHE A 207 5.19 -2.91 -8.11
CA PHE A 207 3.94 -3.56 -8.47
C PHE A 207 4.11 -4.37 -9.78
N PRO A 208 3.25 -5.39 -10.02
CA PRO A 208 3.24 -6.10 -11.30
C PRO A 208 3.16 -5.14 -12.49
N GLY A 209 3.79 -5.51 -13.61
CA GLY A 209 3.86 -4.63 -14.80
C GLY A 209 4.94 -3.55 -14.75
N GLY A 210 5.85 -3.60 -13.76
CA GLY A 210 7.01 -2.71 -13.66
C GLY A 210 6.70 -1.33 -13.09
N LEU A 211 5.51 -1.16 -12.51
CA LEU A 211 5.10 0.06 -11.83
C LEU A 211 5.61 0.05 -10.39
N GLU A 212 5.56 1.20 -9.71
CA GLU A 212 5.96 1.30 -8.31
C GLU A 212 5.24 2.46 -7.61
N VAL A 213 5.22 2.43 -6.28
CA VAL A 213 4.82 3.60 -5.49
C VAL A 213 5.81 4.72 -5.75
N SER A 214 5.34 5.87 -6.20
CA SER A 214 6.17 7.03 -6.48
C SER A 214 5.79 8.21 -5.59
N ARG A 215 6.69 9.18 -5.49
CA ARG A 215 6.47 10.43 -4.75
C ARG A 215 6.88 11.60 -5.61
N ASP A 216 6.02 12.61 -5.67
CA ASP A 216 6.32 13.92 -6.24
C ASP A 216 5.99 14.99 -5.19
N GLY A 217 7.00 15.75 -4.79
CA GLY A 217 6.93 16.65 -3.63
C GLY A 217 6.40 15.94 -2.38
N TRP A 218 5.23 16.39 -1.91
CA TRP A 218 4.54 15.83 -0.73
C TRP A 218 3.48 14.79 -1.08
N THR A 219 3.23 14.56 -2.36
CA THR A 219 2.17 13.66 -2.84
C THR A 219 2.76 12.30 -3.19
N THR A 220 2.12 11.25 -2.72
CA THR A 220 2.48 9.87 -3.09
C THR A 220 1.44 9.27 -4.01
N TYR A 221 1.90 8.48 -4.99
CA TYR A 221 1.07 7.84 -6.00
C TYR A 221 1.25 6.33 -5.91
N CYS A 222 0.13 5.60 -5.89
CA CYS A 222 0.08 4.16 -5.87
C CYS A 222 -0.56 3.65 -7.18
N PRO A 223 0.07 2.70 -7.88
CA PRO A 223 -0.48 2.14 -9.13
C PRO A 223 -1.83 1.43 -8.97
N VAL A 224 -2.17 0.98 -7.76
CA VAL A 224 -3.34 0.13 -7.50
C VAL A 224 -4.33 0.73 -6.49
N ARG A 225 -4.28 2.06 -6.27
CA ARG A 225 -5.12 2.73 -5.25
C ARG A 225 -6.62 2.50 -5.47
N GLU A 226 -7.07 2.52 -6.71
CA GLU A 226 -8.47 2.36 -7.12
C GLU A 226 -8.82 0.91 -7.50
N HIS A 227 -7.87 -0.01 -7.45
CA HIS A 227 -8.05 -1.43 -7.77
C HIS A 227 -8.25 -2.28 -6.49
N ALA A 228 -8.97 -1.73 -5.51
CA ALA A 228 -9.12 -2.34 -4.18
C ALA A 228 -10.14 -3.48 -4.13
N ASP A 229 -11.10 -3.50 -5.06
CA ASP A 229 -12.25 -4.42 -5.05
C ASP A 229 -11.86 -5.89 -5.27
N ASP A 230 -10.63 -6.14 -5.70
CA ASP A 230 -10.13 -7.48 -5.99
C ASP A 230 -9.62 -8.23 -4.74
N VAL A 231 -9.36 -7.52 -3.62
CA VAL A 231 -8.70 -8.08 -2.43
C VAL A 231 -9.48 -7.78 -1.14
N PRO A 232 -10.02 -8.79 -0.44
CA PRO A 232 -10.71 -8.60 0.83
C PRO A 232 -9.75 -8.07 1.90
N PHE A 233 -10.26 -7.16 2.74
CA PHE A 233 -9.47 -6.52 3.82
C PHE A 233 -8.22 -5.79 3.33
N SER A 234 -8.24 -5.27 2.10
CA SER A 234 -7.16 -4.46 1.56
C SER A 234 -7.04 -3.13 2.29
N ILE A 235 -5.80 -2.64 2.43
CA ILE A 235 -5.53 -1.31 2.98
C ILE A 235 -5.73 -0.19 1.94
N CYS A 236 -5.83 -0.54 0.65
CA CYS A 236 -5.92 0.40 -0.47
C CYS A 236 -7.00 1.47 -0.28
N PRO A 237 -8.26 1.15 0.13
CA PRO A 237 -9.31 2.15 0.35
C PRO A 237 -8.95 3.21 1.38
N PHE A 238 -8.04 2.89 2.31
CA PHE A 238 -7.62 3.74 3.41
C PHE A 238 -6.31 4.47 3.13
N CYS A 239 -5.56 4.08 2.09
CA CYS A 239 -4.27 4.65 1.76
C CYS A 239 -4.41 6.12 1.31
N PRO A 240 -3.60 7.06 1.82
CA PRO A 240 -3.63 8.46 1.41
C PRO A 240 -2.96 8.71 0.05
N ALA A 241 -2.25 7.72 -0.50
CA ALA A 241 -1.70 7.82 -1.85
C ALA A 241 -2.80 7.98 -2.91
N LEU A 242 -2.53 8.79 -3.92
CA LEU A 242 -3.40 8.97 -5.08
C LEU A 242 -3.20 7.85 -6.10
N GLN A 243 -4.19 7.62 -6.95
CA GLN A 243 -4.04 6.72 -8.09
C GLN A 243 -2.98 7.26 -9.05
N SER A 244 -2.01 6.42 -9.45
CA SER A 244 -1.02 6.80 -10.45
C SER A 244 -1.69 7.13 -11.79
N ALA A 245 -1.31 8.26 -12.39
CA ALA A 245 -1.75 8.70 -13.71
C ALA A 245 -0.58 9.34 -14.47
N GLY A 246 -0.69 9.43 -15.81
CA GLY A 246 0.29 10.13 -16.65
C GLY A 246 1.72 9.65 -16.45
N VAL A 247 2.62 10.57 -16.06
CA VAL A 247 4.05 10.31 -15.84
C VAL A 247 4.32 9.20 -14.81
N HIS A 248 3.39 8.98 -13.87
CA HIS A 248 3.50 7.93 -12.86
C HIS A 248 3.18 6.52 -13.38
N LEU A 249 2.72 6.39 -14.62
CA LEU A 249 2.51 5.12 -15.32
C LEU A 249 3.61 4.81 -16.34
N ILE A 250 4.56 5.72 -16.56
CA ILE A 250 5.69 5.50 -17.47
C ILE A 250 6.65 4.49 -16.86
N ARG A 251 6.87 3.38 -17.58
CA ARG A 251 7.68 2.25 -17.14
C ARG A 251 9.17 2.45 -17.35
N ASP A 252 9.56 3.13 -18.43
CA ASP A 252 10.97 3.39 -18.72
C ASP A 252 11.49 4.56 -17.88
N PRO A 253 12.51 4.36 -17.02
CA PRO A 253 13.04 5.43 -16.18
C PRO A 253 13.64 6.60 -16.98
N GLY A 254 14.19 6.34 -18.17
CA GLY A 254 14.76 7.36 -19.04
C GLY A 254 13.69 8.24 -19.67
N GLU A 255 12.62 7.62 -20.18
CA GLU A 255 11.45 8.28 -20.72
C GLU A 255 10.75 9.10 -19.64
N LYS A 256 10.55 8.52 -18.44
CA LYS A 256 9.95 9.21 -17.30
C LYS A 256 10.72 10.49 -16.97
N LYS A 257 12.05 10.37 -16.81
CA LYS A 257 12.92 11.52 -16.52
C LYS A 257 12.89 12.57 -17.63
N MET A 258 12.83 12.14 -18.90
CA MET A 258 12.71 13.05 -20.04
C MET A 258 11.38 13.82 -20.03
N VAL A 259 10.27 13.14 -19.71
CA VAL A 259 8.94 13.76 -19.61
C VAL A 259 8.91 14.75 -18.44
N GLU A 260 9.41 14.36 -17.27
CA GLU A 260 9.54 15.25 -16.10
C GLU A 260 10.39 16.50 -16.42
N GLN A 261 11.51 16.33 -17.12
CA GLN A 261 12.36 17.45 -17.55
C GLN A 261 11.64 18.36 -18.56
N LYS A 262 10.90 17.79 -19.52
CA LYS A 262 10.13 18.57 -20.50
C LYS A 262 8.99 19.34 -19.85
N GLU A 263 8.28 18.73 -18.90
CA GLU A 263 7.24 19.37 -18.09
C GLU A 263 7.83 20.51 -17.25
N TYR A 264 8.95 20.28 -16.58
CA TYR A 264 9.67 21.31 -15.83
C TYR A 264 10.07 22.50 -16.72
N ILE A 265 10.63 22.24 -17.90
CA ILE A 265 11.00 23.29 -18.87
C ILE A 265 9.76 24.02 -19.39
N ARG A 266 8.68 23.30 -19.71
CA ARG A 266 7.43 23.90 -20.19
C ARG A 266 6.82 24.84 -19.15
N ASN A 267 6.85 24.44 -17.88
CA ASN A 267 6.31 25.20 -16.77
C ASN A 267 7.34 26.18 -16.16
N TYR A 268 8.57 26.23 -16.68
CA TYR A 268 9.62 27.12 -16.18
C TYR A 268 9.21 28.59 -16.27
N PHE A 269 8.56 28.98 -17.37
CA PHE A 269 8.11 30.36 -17.57
C PHE A 269 6.90 30.73 -16.72
N THR A 270 6.02 29.78 -16.38
CA THR A 270 4.85 30.01 -15.52
C THR A 270 5.19 29.93 -14.03
N ASN A 271 6.22 29.17 -13.65
CA ASN A 271 6.64 29.04 -12.25
C ASN A 271 7.52 30.20 -11.74
N PHE A 272 8.26 30.88 -12.63
CA PHE A 272 9.18 31.96 -12.25
C PHE A 272 8.71 33.37 -12.64
N LYS A 273 7.64 33.48 -13.43
CA LYS A 273 6.95 34.75 -13.70
C LYS A 273 5.48 34.56 -13.39
N GLY A 274 5.11 34.84 -12.13
CA GLY A 274 3.73 35.12 -11.77
C GLY A 274 3.20 36.31 -12.56
#